data_AF-A0A1I1HY66-F1
#
_entry.id   AF-A0A1I1HY66-F1
#
_cell.length_a   1.000
_cell.length_b   1.000
_cell.length_c   1.000
_cell.angle_alpha   90.00
_cell.angle_beta   90.00
_cell.angle_gamma   90.00
#
_symmetry.space_group_name_H-M   'P 1'
#
loop_
_entity.id
_entity.type
_entity.pdbx_description
1 polymer ?
#
loop_
_entity_poly.entity_id
_entity_poly.type
_entity_poly.pdbx_seq_one_letter_code
_entity_poly.pdbx_strand_id
1 'polypeptide(L)'
;MTTQADFAGKRMRGSGSMGQLAAELGASPVNVAFNKIYEALQRAQLDCVLLDPGQLLPLRLGEVLDSVTEVTPGNFQSIGQVGVNFDLWRGFTRVERQIWLDVAPGAIADYQ
;
A
#
# COMPACT_ATOMS: atom_id res chain seq x y z
N MET A 1 -5.94 -6.93 17.08
CA MET A 1 -4.88 -7.96 16.95
C MET A 1 -3.62 -7.33 17.51
N THR A 2 -3.20 -7.68 18.72
CA THR A 2 -2.11 -7.01 19.44
C THR A 2 -0.93 -7.93 19.73
N THR A 3 -1.07 -9.23 19.50
CA THR A 3 0.00 -10.22 19.65
C THR A 3 0.23 -11.00 18.35
N GLN A 4 1.40 -11.60 18.17
CA GLN A 4 1.70 -12.41 16.98
C GLN A 4 0.68 -13.56 16.79
N ALA A 5 0.19 -14.15 17.89
CA ALA A 5 -0.79 -15.22 17.85
C ALA A 5 -2.13 -14.80 17.21
N ASP A 6 -2.48 -13.52 17.26
CA ASP A 6 -3.74 -13.02 16.70
C ASP A 6 -3.77 -13.05 15.16
N PHE A 7 -2.60 -13.11 14.52
CA PHE A 7 -2.44 -13.16 13.07
C PHE A 7 -2.47 -14.57 12.50
N ALA A 8 -2.26 -15.59 13.34
CA ALA A 8 -2.15 -16.98 12.91
C ALA A 8 -3.39 -17.43 12.11
N GLY A 9 -3.16 -17.85 10.86
CA GLY A 9 -4.23 -18.35 9.97
C GLY A 9 -5.20 -17.29 9.44
N LYS A 10 -5.00 -16.00 9.74
CA LYS A 10 -5.81 -14.90 9.19
C LYS A 10 -5.41 -14.62 7.75
N ARG A 11 -6.38 -14.34 6.88
CA ARG A 11 -6.15 -13.92 5.49
C ARG A 11 -5.82 -12.43 5.48
N MET A 12 -4.54 -12.14 5.49
CA MET A 12 -4.04 -10.78 5.60
C MET A 12 -3.62 -10.25 4.22
N ARG A 13 -4.15 -9.10 3.82
CA ARG A 13 -3.65 -8.41 2.62
C ARG A 13 -2.44 -7.56 2.97
N GLY A 14 -1.35 -7.79 2.23
CA GLY A 14 -0.18 -6.92 2.16
C GLY A 14 0.35 -6.92 0.72
N SER A 15 0.65 -5.73 0.19
CA SER A 15 1.33 -5.63 -1.11
C SER A 15 2.84 -5.81 -0.95
N GLY A 16 3.51 -6.36 -1.96
CA GLY A 16 4.97 -6.43 -2.00
C GLY A 16 5.58 -7.05 -0.74
N SER A 17 6.52 -6.34 -0.11
CA SER A 17 7.19 -6.76 1.13
C SER A 17 6.22 -6.95 2.30
N MET A 18 5.08 -6.26 2.33
CA MET A 18 4.09 -6.41 3.40
C MET A 18 3.39 -7.77 3.36
N GLY A 19 3.33 -8.43 2.19
CA GLY A 19 2.86 -9.81 2.09
C GLY A 19 3.84 -10.80 2.74
N GLN A 20 5.15 -10.52 2.69
CA GLN A 20 6.15 -11.33 3.39
C GLN A 20 6.05 -11.13 4.90
N LEU A 21 5.90 -9.88 5.36
CA LEU A 21 5.65 -9.58 6.77
C LEU A 21 4.40 -10.32 7.29
N ALA A 22 3.32 -10.35 6.52
CA ALA A 22 2.12 -11.11 6.89
C ALA A 22 2.42 -12.61 7.10
N ALA A 23 3.21 -13.22 6.21
CA ALA A 23 3.62 -14.62 6.35
C ALA A 23 4.50 -14.84 7.60
N GLU A 24 5.43 -13.93 7.89
CA GLU A 24 6.29 -13.99 9.08
C GLU A 24 5.49 -13.84 10.40
N LEU A 25 4.38 -13.10 10.35
CA LEU A 25 3.43 -13.00 11.46
C LEU A 25 2.54 -14.26 11.61
N GLY A 26 2.64 -15.24 10.71
CA GLY A 26 1.83 -16.46 10.71
C GLY A 26 0.47 -16.32 10.03
N ALA A 27 0.21 -15.18 9.38
CA ALA A 27 -0.97 -14.99 8.56
C ALA A 27 -0.83 -15.67 7.19
N SER A 28 -1.96 -15.91 6.54
CA SER A 28 -2.02 -16.31 5.12
C SER A 28 -2.04 -15.05 4.25
N PRO A 29 -0.96 -14.71 3.52
CA PRO A 29 -0.94 -13.54 2.68
C PRO A 29 -1.89 -13.69 1.50
N VAL A 30 -2.74 -12.68 1.27
CA VAL A 30 -3.66 -12.63 0.13
C VAL A 30 -3.38 -11.39 -0.71
N ASN A 31 -3.09 -11.61 -1.98
CA ASN A 31 -2.85 -10.53 -2.92
C ASN A 31 -4.17 -10.04 -3.54
N VAL A 32 -4.64 -8.88 -3.09
CA VAL A 32 -5.84 -8.21 -3.62
C VAL A 32 -5.44 -6.82 -4.12
N ALA A 33 -5.96 -6.44 -5.29
CA ALA A 33 -5.78 -5.10 -5.85
C ALA A 33 -6.30 -4.04 -4.87
N PHE A 34 -5.62 -2.90 -4.79
CA PHE A 34 -5.90 -1.86 -3.79
C PHE A 34 -7.36 -1.39 -3.80
N ASN A 35 -7.92 -1.18 -4.98
CA ASN A 35 -9.31 -0.78 -5.20
C ASN A 35 -10.35 -1.90 -4.96
N LYS A 36 -9.93 -3.08 -4.49
CA LYS A 36 -10.79 -4.22 -4.15
C LYS A 36 -10.75 -4.60 -2.67
N ILE A 37 -10.00 -3.86 -1.86
CA ILE A 37 -9.83 -4.15 -0.43
C ILE A 37 -11.17 -4.08 0.29
N TYR A 38 -11.99 -3.05 0.03
CA TYR A 38 -13.31 -2.90 0.66
C TYR A 38 -14.20 -4.11 0.37
N GLU A 39 -14.39 -4.49 -0.89
CA GLU A 39 -15.28 -5.59 -1.26
C GLU A 39 -14.74 -6.93 -0.74
N ALA A 40 -13.42 -7.10 -0.69
CA ALA A 40 -12.79 -8.29 -0.17
C ALA A 40 -12.96 -8.43 1.35
N LEU A 41 -12.89 -7.33 2.12
CA LEU A 41 -13.23 -7.32 3.55
C LEU A 41 -14.74 -7.58 3.75
N GLN A 42 -15.60 -6.88 3.02
CA GLN A 42 -17.06 -7.00 3.12
C GLN A 42 -17.55 -8.45 2.87
N ARG A 43 -16.91 -9.16 1.93
CA ARG A 43 -17.26 -10.54 1.58
C ARG A 43 -16.50 -11.57 2.41
N ALA A 44 -15.80 -11.14 3.45
CA ALA A 44 -14.93 -11.97 4.27
C ALA A 44 -13.98 -12.83 3.43
N GLN A 45 -13.38 -12.27 2.37
CA GLN A 45 -12.25 -12.85 1.64
C GLN A 45 -10.91 -12.48 2.29
N LEU A 46 -10.89 -11.34 2.98
CA LEU A 46 -9.81 -10.88 3.85
C LEU A 46 -10.32 -10.83 5.29
N ASP A 47 -9.42 -11.12 6.23
CA ASP A 47 -9.68 -10.94 7.66
C ASP A 47 -9.00 -9.68 8.21
N CYS A 48 -7.91 -9.22 7.58
CA CYS A 48 -7.22 -7.99 7.95
C CYS A 48 -6.38 -7.44 6.78
N VAL A 49 -5.94 -6.19 6.92
CA VAL A 49 -5.17 -5.50 5.89
C VAL A 49 -4.08 -4.62 6.51
N LEU A 50 -2.88 -4.63 5.92
CA LEU A 50 -1.80 -3.68 6.21
C LEU A 50 -1.88 -2.51 5.23
N LEU A 51 -2.17 -1.32 5.75
CA LEU A 51 -2.35 -0.06 5.03
C LEU A 51 -1.91 1.13 5.90
N ASP A 52 -1.67 2.28 5.27
CA ASP A 52 -1.55 3.53 6.01
C ASP A 52 -2.93 4.01 6.53
N PRO A 53 -2.96 4.72 7.67
CA PRO A 53 -4.20 5.27 8.22
C PRO A 53 -4.92 6.25 7.28
N GLY A 54 -4.19 6.92 6.38
CA GLY A 54 -4.75 7.85 5.39
C GLY A 54 -5.72 7.18 4.43
N GLN A 55 -5.65 5.85 4.25
CA GLN A 55 -6.56 5.11 3.38
C GLN A 55 -7.90 4.73 4.04
N LEU A 56 -8.08 4.96 5.35
CA LEU A 56 -9.32 4.59 6.04
C LEU A 56 -10.54 5.30 5.46
N LEU A 57 -10.44 6.61 5.21
CA LEU A 57 -11.53 7.42 4.66
C LEU A 57 -11.73 7.19 3.15
N PRO A 58 -10.70 7.27 2.28
CA PRO A 58 -10.86 7.08 0.83
C PRO A 58 -11.43 5.70 0.46
N LEU A 59 -11.07 4.65 1.20
CA LEU A 59 -11.58 3.31 0.96
C LEU A 59 -12.85 2.98 1.77
N ARG A 60 -13.35 3.91 2.61
CA ARG A 60 -14.51 3.72 3.50
C ARG A 60 -14.39 2.50 4.41
N LEU A 61 -13.19 2.23 4.91
CA LEU A 61 -12.92 1.01 5.66
C LEU A 61 -13.61 0.98 7.04
N GLY A 62 -14.04 2.13 7.56
CA GLY A 62 -14.82 2.20 8.80
C GLY A 62 -16.17 1.47 8.75
N GLU A 63 -16.68 1.13 7.56
CA GLU A 63 -17.93 0.37 7.39
C GLU A 63 -17.71 -1.15 7.48
N VAL A 64 -16.47 -1.62 7.33
CA VAL A 64 -16.12 -3.04 7.18
C VAL A 64 -15.01 -3.52 8.12
N LEU A 65 -14.39 -2.61 8.89
CA LEU A 65 -13.37 -2.94 9.89
C LEU A 65 -13.94 -2.80 11.31
N ASP A 66 -13.66 -3.80 12.15
CA ASP A 66 -14.04 -3.78 13.56
C ASP A 66 -13.01 -3.07 14.46
N SER A 67 -11.75 -3.00 14.02
CA SER A 67 -10.66 -2.40 14.79
C SER A 67 -9.50 -1.96 13.91
N VAL A 68 -8.73 -1.00 14.43
CA VAL A 68 -7.44 -0.58 13.86
C VAL A 68 -6.37 -0.85 14.90
N THR A 69 -5.26 -1.46 14.49
CA THR A 69 -4.08 -1.60 15.34
C THR A 69 -2.94 -0.85 14.66
N GLU A 70 -2.44 0.18 15.33
CA GLU A 70 -1.25 0.89 14.89
C GLU A 70 -0.01 0.06 15.20
N VAL A 71 0.83 -0.13 14.20
CA VAL A 71 2.07 -0.87 14.30
C VAL A 71 3.19 -0.08 13.64
N THR A 72 4.43 -0.28 14.09
CA THR A 72 5.63 0.28 13.47
C THR A 72 6.38 -0.83 12.72
N PRO A 73 6.01 -1.17 11.48
CA PRO A 73 6.55 -2.33 10.75
C PRO A 73 8.00 -2.17 10.28
N GLY A 74 8.70 -1.08 10.66
CA GLY A 74 10.08 -0.79 10.25
C GLY A 74 10.23 -0.35 8.78
N ASN A 75 9.31 -0.73 7.90
CA ASN A 75 9.13 -0.15 6.57
C ASN A 75 7.64 0.00 6.23
N PHE A 76 7.32 0.95 5.36
CA PHE A 76 6.02 1.05 4.71
C PHE A 76 6.24 1.11 3.20
N GLN A 77 5.44 0.37 2.43
CA GLN A 77 5.49 0.46 0.97
C GLN A 77 4.82 1.77 0.52
N SER A 78 5.61 2.84 0.42
CA SER A 78 5.16 4.12 -0.14
C SER A 78 4.96 4.02 -1.66
N ILE A 79 3.92 4.71 -2.14
CA ILE A 79 3.49 4.78 -3.55
C ILE A 79 4.02 6.01 -4.29
N GLY A 80 4.91 6.80 -3.67
CA GLY A 80 5.51 8.00 -4.27
C GLY A 80 6.58 7.72 -5.32
N GLN A 81 6.26 7.00 -6.39
CA GLN A 81 7.16 6.82 -7.53
C GLN A 81 6.62 7.57 -8.75
N VAL A 82 7.41 8.51 -9.26
CA VAL A 82 7.14 9.11 -10.57
C VAL A 82 8.09 8.47 -11.58
N GLY A 83 7.51 7.78 -12.55
CA GLY A 83 8.24 7.10 -13.62
C GLY A 83 7.77 7.56 -14.98
N VAL A 84 8.68 7.57 -15.96
CA VAL A 84 8.39 7.84 -17.37
C VAL A 84 8.92 6.69 -18.22
N ASN A 85 8.17 6.31 -19.25
CA ASN A 85 8.62 5.31 -20.21
C ASN A 85 9.95 5.73 -20.84
N PHE A 86 10.86 4.76 -21.05
CA PHE A 86 12.22 5.07 -21.47
C PHE A 86 12.33 5.60 -22.90
N ASP A 87 11.48 5.13 -23.81
CA ASP A 87 11.47 5.62 -25.19
C ASP A 87 10.92 7.05 -25.25
N LEU A 88 9.88 7.33 -24.45
CA LEU A 88 9.38 8.71 -24.28
C LEU A 88 10.46 9.63 -23.69
N TRP A 89 11.18 9.19 -22.65
CA TRP A 89 12.27 9.95 -22.03
C TRP A 89 13.41 10.27 -23.00
N ARG A 90 13.76 9.32 -23.87
CA ARG A 90 14.77 9.50 -24.91
C ARG A 90 14.30 10.50 -25.99
N GLY A 91 13.00 10.53 -26.26
CA GLY A 91 12.37 11.48 -27.18
C GLY A 91 12.34 12.92 -26.67
N PHE A 92 12.48 13.15 -25.36
CA PHE A 92 12.52 14.50 -24.80
C PHE A 92 13.75 15.30 -25.24
N THR A 93 13.54 16.60 -25.39
CA THR A 93 14.60 17.59 -25.48
C THR A 93 15.37 17.69 -24.15
N ARG A 94 16.52 18.36 -24.18
CA ARG A 94 17.31 18.61 -22.96
C ARG A 94 16.53 19.41 -21.92
N VAL A 95 15.73 20.38 -22.36
CA VAL A 95 14.93 21.24 -21.48
C VAL A 95 13.81 20.44 -20.81
N GLU A 96 13.08 19.62 -21.57
CA GLU A 96 12.01 18.77 -21.02
C GLU A 96 12.53 17.75 -20.01
N ARG A 97 13.69 17.13 -20.28
CA ARG A 97 14.34 16.24 -19.31
C ARG A 97 14.70 16.98 -18.02
N GLN A 98 15.21 18.21 -18.13
CA GLN A 98 15.58 19.00 -16.96
C GLN A 98 14.34 19.36 -16.13
N ILE A 99 13.26 19.83 -16.78
CA ILE A 99 11.99 20.11 -16.10
C ILE A 99 11.51 18.88 -15.32
N TRP A 100 11.51 17.70 -15.96
CA TRP A 100 11.12 16.45 -15.31
C TRP A 100 11.93 16.16 -14.05
N LEU A 101 13.26 16.34 -14.10
CA LEU A 101 14.14 16.13 -12.94
C LEU A 101 13.92 17.17 -11.84
N ASP A 102 13.60 18.41 -12.22
CA ASP A 102 13.38 19.51 -11.28
C ASP A 102 12.04 19.35 -10.54
N VAL A 103 10.99 18.89 -11.23
CA VAL A 103 9.62 18.81 -10.67
C VAL A 103 9.27 17.47 -10.03
N ALA A 104 9.87 16.36 -10.47
CA ALA A 104 9.53 15.03 -9.96
C ALA A 104 9.73 14.87 -8.44
N PRO A 105 10.80 15.42 -7.81
CA PRO A 105 10.94 15.36 -6.36
C PRO A 105 9.80 16.08 -5.62
N GLY A 106 9.36 17.24 -6.12
CA GLY A 106 8.24 18.00 -5.54
C GLY A 106 6.93 17.22 -5.64
N ALA A 107 6.66 16.62 -6.80
CA ALA A 107 5.47 15.78 -6.98
C ALA A 107 5.41 14.59 -6.00
N ILE A 108 6.55 14.06 -5.55
CA ILE A 108 6.61 13.00 -4.54
C ILE A 108 6.48 13.58 -3.13
N ALA A 109 7.16 14.69 -2.83
CA ALA A 109 7.14 15.33 -1.51
C ALA A 109 5.75 15.85 -1.13
N ASP A 110 5.00 16.36 -2.12
CA ASP A 110 3.65 16.89 -1.95
C ASP A 110 2.57 15.80 -2.01
N TYR A 111 2.94 14.54 -2.26
CA TYR A 111 2.02 13.40 -2.26
C TYR A 111 1.72 13.00 -0.80
N GLN A 112 0.78 13.72 -0.18
CA GLN A 112 0.15 13.39 1.10
C GLN A 112 -1.34 13.08 0.91
#